data_AF-A0A4S2SV76-F1
#
_entry.id   AF-A0A4S2SV76-F1
#
_cell.length_a   1.000
_cell.length_b   1.000
_cell.length_c   1.000
_cell.angle_alpha   90.00
_cell.angle_beta   90.00
_cell.angle_gamma   90.00
#
_symmetry.space_group_name_H-M   'P 1'
#
loop_
_entity.id
_entity.type
_entity.pdbx_description
1 polymer ?
#
loop_
_entity_poly.entity_id
_entity_poly.type
_entity_poly.pdbx_seq_one_letter_code
_entity_poly.pdbx_strand_id
1 'polypeptide(L)'
;MLEPLRQGLPPVDPTAVSGSASCALPARFEAVRGARSFTRSTLSQWGLDQRFDDVSLVVSELVTNALRHALPDDARGVVADPDAPVRLHLMRWSTRLVCAVRDPSEDRPGGAFSPERTDENCDLESGRGLFLVDSYSDSWGWHPLAGRLTGKVVWALFLLHE
;
A
#
# COMPACT_ATOMS: atom_id res chain seq x y z
N MET A 1 -19.33 -3.38 -2.25
CA MET A 1 -18.17 -2.59 -2.70
C MET A 1 -17.64 -1.88 -1.46
N LEU A 2 -16.48 -2.29 -0.94
CA LEU A 2 -15.87 -1.61 0.21
C LEU A 2 -15.30 -0.28 -0.28
N GLU A 3 -15.76 0.82 0.30
CA GLU A 3 -15.20 2.14 -0.04
C GLU A 3 -14.05 2.47 0.90
N PRO A 4 -12.96 3.07 0.40
CA PRO A 4 -11.90 3.58 1.26
C PRO A 4 -12.49 4.55 2.28
N LEU A 5 -12.11 4.37 3.56
CA LEU A 5 -12.55 5.27 4.63
C LEU A 5 -12.16 6.73 4.35
N ARG A 6 -11.09 6.96 3.55
CA ARG A 6 -10.67 8.30 3.10
C ARG A 6 -10.12 8.35 1.67
N GLN A 7 -10.50 9.40 0.94
CA GLN A 7 -9.78 9.89 -0.24
C GLN A 7 -8.91 11.10 0.18
N GLY A 8 -7.59 10.95 0.17
CA GLY A 8 -6.66 11.97 0.68
C GLY A 8 -5.42 11.37 1.33
N LEU A 9 -4.48 12.22 1.76
CA LEU A 9 -3.31 11.81 2.55
C LEU A 9 -3.73 11.41 3.98
N PRO A 10 -2.92 10.58 4.67
CA PRO A 10 -3.18 10.25 6.07
C PRO A 10 -3.26 11.54 6.92
N PRO A 11 -4.16 11.62 7.91
CA PRO A 11 -4.35 12.80 8.76
C PRO A 11 -3.24 12.88 9.82
N VAL A 12 -2.01 13.06 9.36
CA VAL A 12 -0.79 13.11 10.18
C VAL A 12 0.03 14.32 9.75
N ASP A 13 0.66 14.99 10.72
CA ASP A 13 1.57 16.09 10.45
C ASP A 13 2.93 15.55 9.99
N PRO A 14 3.33 15.74 8.72
CA PRO A 14 4.60 15.21 8.21
C PRO A 14 5.84 15.77 8.93
N THR A 15 5.73 16.90 9.63
CA THR A 15 6.86 17.50 10.36
C THR A 15 7.10 16.86 11.73
N ALA A 16 6.13 16.14 12.27
CA ALA A 16 6.20 15.48 13.58
C ALA A 16 6.68 14.01 13.51
N VAL A 17 7.15 13.55 12.35
CA VAL A 17 7.63 12.18 12.14
C VAL A 17 8.82 11.90 13.07
N SER A 18 8.68 10.88 13.91
CA SER A 18 9.72 10.42 14.84
C SER A 18 10.60 9.32 14.22
N GLY A 19 10.14 8.66 13.15
CA GLY A 19 10.92 7.67 12.41
C GLY A 19 10.34 7.43 11.02
N SER A 20 11.20 7.23 10.02
CA SER A 20 10.77 6.91 8.66
C SER A 20 11.74 5.92 8.01
N ALA A 21 11.19 4.96 7.29
CA ALA A 21 11.95 3.99 6.50
C ALA A 21 11.24 3.75 5.17
N SER A 22 11.99 3.53 4.10
CA SER A 22 11.40 3.17 2.80
C SER A 22 12.21 2.12 2.07
N CYS A 23 11.54 1.28 1.29
CA CYS A 23 12.19 0.33 0.39
C CYS A 23 11.51 0.33 -0.98
N ALA A 24 12.34 0.20 -2.02
CA ALA A 24 11.87 -0.03 -3.39
C ALA A 24 11.66 -1.53 -3.58
N LEU A 25 10.53 -1.89 -4.16
CA LEU A 25 10.13 -3.26 -4.42
C LEU A 25 10.13 -3.48 -5.94
N PRO A 26 10.86 -4.47 -6.45
CA PRO A 26 10.81 -4.79 -7.87
C PRO A 26 9.39 -5.24 -8.24
N ALA A 27 8.97 -4.98 -9.48
CA ALA A 27 7.67 -5.37 -10.01
C ALA A 27 7.59 -6.90 -10.24
N ARG A 28 7.58 -7.67 -9.14
CA ARG A 28 7.43 -9.13 -9.11
C ARG A 28 6.86 -9.57 -7.76
N PHE A 29 5.99 -10.57 -7.75
CA PHE A 29 5.27 -10.98 -6.53
C PHE A 29 6.18 -11.47 -5.40
N GLU A 30 7.38 -11.98 -5.71
CA GLU A 30 8.37 -12.38 -4.69
C GLU A 30 8.83 -11.21 -3.82
N ALA A 31 8.65 -9.96 -4.29
CA ALA A 31 8.96 -8.75 -3.53
C ALA A 31 8.12 -8.61 -2.26
N VAL A 32 6.95 -9.27 -2.16
CA VAL A 32 6.12 -9.28 -0.95
C VAL A 32 6.89 -9.85 0.25
N ARG A 33 7.71 -10.88 0.05
CA ARG A 33 8.58 -11.42 1.12
C ARG A 33 9.61 -10.39 1.57
N GLY A 34 10.16 -9.64 0.63
CA GLY A 34 11.07 -8.52 0.90
C GLY A 34 10.39 -7.42 1.71
N ALA A 35 9.17 -7.03 1.34
CA ALA A 35 8.36 -6.05 2.06
C ALA A 35 8.09 -6.49 3.51
N ARG A 36 7.67 -7.74 3.73
CA ARG A 36 7.45 -8.28 5.09
C ARG A 36 8.73 -8.29 5.93
N SER A 37 9.86 -8.67 5.34
CA SER A 37 11.14 -8.70 6.04
C SER A 37 11.60 -7.29 6.42
N PHE A 38 11.43 -6.33 5.51
CA PHE A 38 11.69 -4.91 5.74
C PHE A 38 10.80 -4.35 6.87
N THR A 39 9.51 -4.66 6.85
CA THR A 39 8.56 -4.29 7.90
C THR A 39 8.97 -4.86 9.25
N ARG A 40 9.35 -6.14 9.32
CA ARG A 40 9.83 -6.76 10.56
C ARG A 40 11.02 -6.00 11.13
N SER A 41 12.07 -5.83 10.34
CA SER A 41 13.30 -5.17 10.79
C SER A 41 13.03 -3.73 11.26
N THR A 42 12.18 -2.99 10.53
CA THR A 42 11.83 -1.61 10.88
C THR A 42 11.03 -1.54 12.18
N LEU A 43 10.02 -2.39 12.35
CA LEU A 43 9.22 -2.42 13.58
C LEU A 43 10.04 -2.84 14.80
N SER A 44 10.91 -3.84 14.65
CA SER A 44 11.84 -4.24 15.74
C SER A 44 12.80 -3.11 16.11
N GLN A 45 13.34 -2.38 15.13
CA GLN A 45 14.19 -1.21 15.38
C GLN A 45 13.42 -0.10 16.12
N TRP A 46 12.11 0.00 15.90
CA TRP A 46 11.24 0.95 16.57
C TRP A 46 10.64 0.43 17.88
N GLY A 47 10.91 -0.82 18.28
CA GLY A 47 10.33 -1.43 19.48
C GLY A 47 8.81 -1.61 19.37
N LEU A 48 8.31 -1.90 18.17
CA LEU A 48 6.90 -2.11 17.86
C LEU A 48 6.62 -3.57 17.46
N ASP A 49 7.40 -4.52 18.00
CA ASP A 49 7.31 -5.94 17.65
C ASP A 49 5.91 -6.52 17.86
N GLN A 50 5.17 -6.05 18.88
CA GLN A 50 3.79 -6.51 19.13
C GLN A 50 2.79 -6.17 18.02
N ARG A 51 3.11 -5.19 17.16
CA ARG A 51 2.27 -4.80 16.01
C ARG A 51 2.63 -5.55 14.73
N PHE A 52 3.65 -6.39 14.76
CA PHE A 52 4.20 -6.98 13.55
C PHE A 52 3.17 -7.81 12.77
N ASP A 53 2.36 -8.62 13.43
CA ASP A 53 1.44 -9.53 12.73
C ASP A 53 0.37 -8.74 11.94
N ASP A 54 -0.29 -7.78 12.58
CA ASP A 54 -1.30 -6.92 11.95
C ASP A 54 -0.70 -6.09 10.82
N VAL A 55 0.42 -5.41 11.10
CA VAL A 55 1.07 -4.53 10.12
C VAL A 55 1.63 -5.32 8.95
N SER A 56 2.23 -6.49 9.20
CA SER A 56 2.76 -7.36 8.14
C SER A 56 1.65 -7.88 7.24
N LEU A 57 0.47 -8.18 7.78
CA LEU A 57 -0.67 -8.62 6.98
C LEU A 57 -1.11 -7.50 6.04
N VAL A 58 -1.40 -6.33 6.59
CA VAL A 58 -1.84 -5.15 5.82
C VAL A 58 -0.80 -4.75 4.78
N VAL A 59 0.50 -4.71 5.13
CA VAL A 59 1.57 -4.43 4.16
C VAL A 59 1.59 -5.47 3.03
N SER A 60 1.39 -6.75 3.33
CA SER A 60 1.37 -7.80 2.31
C SER A 60 0.23 -7.59 1.33
N GLU A 61 -0.96 -7.25 1.82
CA GLU A 61 -2.13 -6.98 0.97
C GLU A 61 -1.93 -5.71 0.13
N LEU A 62 -1.45 -4.61 0.73
CA LEU A 62 -1.20 -3.35 0.01
C LEU A 62 -0.14 -3.51 -1.08
N VAL A 63 0.96 -4.21 -0.79
CA VAL A 63 2.04 -4.46 -1.75
C VAL A 63 1.57 -5.43 -2.83
N THR A 64 0.82 -6.47 -2.50
CA THR A 64 0.28 -7.42 -3.48
C THR A 64 -0.67 -6.72 -4.45
N ASN A 65 -1.56 -5.87 -3.94
CA ASN A 65 -2.43 -5.04 -4.76
C ASN A 65 -1.60 -4.11 -5.67
N ALA A 66 -0.62 -3.38 -5.11
CA ALA A 66 0.24 -2.51 -5.90
C ALA A 66 0.99 -3.25 -7.01
N LEU A 67 1.59 -4.42 -6.72
CA LEU A 67 2.31 -5.22 -7.71
C LEU A 67 1.38 -5.75 -8.81
N ARG A 68 0.16 -6.16 -8.46
CA ARG A 68 -0.86 -6.60 -9.43
C ARG A 68 -1.24 -5.48 -10.41
N HIS A 69 -1.22 -4.22 -9.97
CA HIS A 69 -1.52 -3.07 -10.81
C HIS A 69 -0.29 -2.48 -11.52
N ALA A 70 0.90 -2.63 -10.94
CA ALA A 70 2.16 -2.13 -11.49
C ALA A 70 2.74 -3.04 -12.58
N LEU A 71 2.44 -4.35 -12.55
CA LEU A 71 2.83 -5.26 -13.61
C LEU A 71 2.06 -4.91 -14.90
N PRO A 72 2.75 -4.57 -16.00
CA PRO A 72 2.10 -4.32 -17.28
C PRO A 72 1.41 -5.62 -17.74
N ASP A 73 0.15 -5.49 -18.15
CA ASP A 73 -0.50 -6.52 -18.95
C ASP A 73 -0.06 -6.32 -20.40
N ASP A 74 0.20 -7.41 -21.11
CA ASP A 74 0.55 -7.41 -22.53
C ASP A 74 -0.50 -6.65 -23.38
N ALA A 75 -1.73 -6.53 -22.85
CA ALA A 75 -2.87 -5.83 -23.43
C ALA A 75 -2.89 -4.31 -23.21
N ARG A 76 -2.12 -3.75 -22.26
CA ARG A 76 -2.31 -2.34 -21.84
C ARG A 76 -1.57 -1.30 -22.68
N GLY A 77 -0.59 -1.67 -23.51
CA GLY A 77 0.12 -0.75 -24.43
C GLY A 77 0.87 0.44 -23.77
N VAL A 78 0.63 0.70 -22.49
CA VAL A 78 1.32 1.66 -21.65
C VAL A 78 2.51 0.92 -21.08
N VAL A 79 3.70 1.32 -21.52
CA VAL A 79 4.96 0.88 -20.92
C VAL A 79 4.97 1.45 -19.51
N ALA A 80 4.53 0.66 -18.52
CA ALA A 80 4.88 0.93 -17.14
C ALA A 80 6.41 1.05 -17.14
N ASP A 81 6.93 2.20 -16.71
CA ASP A 81 8.37 2.43 -16.63
C ASP A 81 8.97 1.24 -15.84
N PRO A 82 9.77 0.36 -16.49
CA PRO A 82 10.31 -0.82 -15.85
C PRO A 82 11.21 -0.45 -14.66
N ASP A 83 11.65 0.81 -14.58
CA ASP A 83 12.44 1.39 -13.50
C ASP A 83 11.59 2.17 -12.47
N ALA A 84 10.25 2.14 -12.52
CA ALA A 84 9.37 2.74 -11.52
C ALA A 84 8.89 1.71 -10.48
N PRO A 85 9.70 1.38 -9.45
CA PRO A 85 9.36 0.36 -8.47
C PRO A 85 8.15 0.79 -7.63
N VAL A 86 7.33 -0.20 -7.26
CA VAL A 86 6.42 -0.06 -6.12
C VAL A 86 7.26 0.31 -4.90
N ARG A 87 6.86 1.33 -4.15
CA ARG A 87 7.64 1.81 -2.99
C ARG A 87 6.83 1.69 -1.72
N LEU A 88 7.35 0.95 -0.75
CA LEU A 88 6.81 0.87 0.60
C LEU A 88 7.49 1.92 1.48
N HIS A 89 6.67 2.66 2.22
CA HIS A 89 7.07 3.63 3.24
C HIS A 89 6.44 3.26 4.56
N LEU A 90 7.24 3.24 5.61
CA LEU A 90 6.81 3.16 6.99
C LEU A 90 7.15 4.48 7.65
N MET A 91 6.17 5.11 8.31
CA MET A 91 6.34 6.38 8.99
C MET A 91 5.74 6.27 10.39
N ARG A 92 6.52 6.65 11.39
CA ARG A 92 6.16 6.58 12.80
C ARG A 92 6.08 7.98 13.39
N TRP A 93 5.01 8.20 14.15
CA TRP A 93 4.82 9.28 15.11
C TRP A 93 4.80 8.70 16.53
N SER A 94 4.68 9.57 17.53
CA SER A 94 4.55 9.15 18.93
C SER A 94 3.40 8.15 19.15
N THR A 95 2.23 8.42 18.58
CA THR A 95 1.00 7.64 18.80
C THR A 95 0.46 6.95 17.55
N ARG A 96 1.21 6.98 16.43
CA ARG A 96 0.72 6.48 15.14
C ARG A 96 1.81 5.84 14.31
N LEU A 97 1.44 4.83 13.55
CA LEU A 97 2.24 4.22 12.49
C LEU A 97 1.44 4.30 11.19
N VAL A 98 2.07 4.75 10.11
CA VAL A 98 1.48 4.76 8.77
C VAL A 98 2.33 3.89 7.86
N CYS A 99 1.66 2.97 7.17
CA CYS A 99 2.22 2.18 6.08
C CYS A 99 1.66 2.74 4.78
N ALA A 100 2.51 3.21 3.88
CA ALA A 100 2.11 3.78 2.60
C ALA A 100 2.83 3.05 1.46
N VAL A 101 2.05 2.62 0.47
CA VAL A 101 2.56 1.99 -0.75
C VAL A 101 2.28 2.92 -1.92
N ARG A 102 3.35 3.38 -2.58
CA ARG A 102 3.26 4.08 -3.85
C ARG A 102 3.28 3.07 -4.98
N ASP A 103 2.30 3.19 -5.86
CA ASP A 103 2.13 2.39 -7.06
C ASP A 103 2.10 3.35 -8.27
N PRO A 104 2.85 3.08 -9.36
CA PRO A 104 2.80 3.89 -10.57
C PRO A 104 1.43 3.87 -11.30
N SER A 105 0.51 2.97 -10.94
CA SER A 105 -0.81 2.90 -11.59
C SER A 105 -1.74 4.08 -11.22
N GLU A 106 -2.56 4.50 -12.18
CA GLU A 106 -3.62 5.51 -12.00
C GLU A 106 -4.98 4.88 -11.62
N ASP A 107 -5.07 3.55 -11.52
CA ASP A 107 -6.31 2.81 -11.24
C ASP A 107 -6.82 3.12 -9.80
N ARG A 108 -8.13 3.35 -9.62
CA ARG A 108 -8.72 3.57 -8.28
C ARG A 108 -8.74 2.26 -7.47
N PRO A 109 -8.35 2.25 -6.17
CA PRO A 109 -8.56 1.10 -5.30
C PRO A 109 -10.05 0.79 -5.14
N GLY A 110 -10.47 -0.43 -5.49
CA GLY A 110 -11.87 -0.89 -5.36
C GLY A 110 -12.86 -0.31 -6.39
N GLY A 111 -12.38 0.44 -7.39
CA GLY A 111 -13.22 0.87 -8.50
C GLY A 111 -13.39 -0.24 -9.54
N ALA A 112 -14.58 -0.36 -10.12
CA ALA A 112 -14.81 -1.22 -11.27
C ALA A 112 -13.76 -0.91 -12.36
N PHE A 113 -13.01 -1.94 -12.74
CA PHE A 113 -12.03 -1.87 -13.81
C PHE A 113 -12.69 -1.34 -15.09
N SER A 114 -11.91 -0.67 -15.94
CA SER A 114 -12.30 -0.43 -17.34
C SER A 114 -12.90 -1.73 -17.93
N PRO A 115 -14.00 -1.64 -18.71
CA PRO A 115 -14.85 -2.78 -19.10
C PRO A 115 -14.15 -3.91 -19.89
N GLU A 116 -12.85 -3.80 -20.14
CA GLU A 116 -12.03 -4.80 -20.84
C GLU A 116 -11.34 -5.80 -19.91
N ARG A 117 -11.38 -5.60 -18.59
CA ARG A 117 -10.86 -6.56 -17.59
C ARG A 117 -11.99 -7.29 -16.88
N THR A 118 -12.69 -8.15 -17.61
CA THR A 118 -13.65 -9.10 -17.03
C THR A 118 -12.91 -10.40 -16.70
N ASP A 119 -12.08 -10.36 -15.66
CA ASP A 119 -11.64 -11.60 -15.02
C ASP A 119 -12.39 -11.67 -13.69
N GLU A 120 -13.47 -12.46 -13.66
CA GLU A 120 -14.46 -12.53 -12.57
C GLU A 120 -13.83 -12.88 -11.21
N ASN A 121 -12.60 -13.42 -11.21
CA ASN A 121 -11.81 -13.69 -10.01
C ASN A 121 -11.05 -12.46 -9.47
N CYS A 122 -10.73 -11.47 -10.31
CA CYS A 122 -9.96 -10.28 -9.89
C CYS A 122 -10.78 -9.39 -8.94
N ASP A 123 -12.08 -9.24 -9.16
CA ASP A 123 -12.96 -8.45 -8.30
C ASP A 123 -13.18 -9.11 -6.92
N LEU A 124 -13.22 -10.45 -6.89
CA LEU A 124 -13.41 -11.24 -5.68
C LEU A 124 -12.18 -11.25 -4.78
N GLU A 125 -10.97 -11.33 -5.35
CA GLU A 125 -9.72 -11.29 -4.58
C GLU A 125 -9.37 -9.87 -4.12
N SER A 126 -9.51 -8.86 -4.98
CA SER A 126 -9.26 -7.45 -4.59
C SER A 126 -10.22 -6.97 -3.50
N GLY A 127 -11.47 -7.46 -3.51
CA GLY A 127 -12.44 -7.20 -2.44
C GLY A 127 -12.07 -7.84 -1.10
N ARG A 128 -11.41 -9.01 -1.10
CA ARG A 128 -10.93 -9.68 0.12
C ARG A 128 -9.67 -9.03 0.69
N GLY A 129 -8.73 -8.63 -0.17
CA GLY A 129 -7.51 -7.94 0.29
C GLY A 129 -7.81 -6.61 0.96
N LEU A 130 -8.71 -5.81 0.38
CA LEU A 130 -9.16 -4.56 1.01
C LEU A 130 -9.99 -4.78 2.27
N PHE A 131 -10.75 -5.87 2.38
CA PHE A 131 -11.44 -6.24 3.61
C PHE A 131 -10.47 -6.53 4.76
N LEU A 132 -9.34 -7.19 4.47
CA LEU A 132 -8.27 -7.40 5.47
C LEU A 132 -7.63 -6.07 5.88
N VAL A 133 -7.34 -5.18 4.93
CA VAL A 133 -6.83 -3.84 5.24
C VAL A 133 -7.80 -3.08 6.15
N ASP A 134 -9.09 -3.09 5.82
CA ASP A 134 -10.14 -2.43 6.60
C ASP A 134 -10.29 -3.03 8.00
N SER A 135 -10.18 -4.35 8.13
CA SER A 135 -10.36 -5.05 9.41
C SER A 135 -9.19 -4.91 10.37
N TYR A 136 -7.95 -4.79 9.85
CA TYR A 136 -6.73 -4.81 10.65
C TYR A 136 -6.06 -3.43 10.81
N SER A 137 -6.55 -2.39 10.13
CA SER A 137 -6.07 -1.02 10.30
C SER A 137 -7.12 -0.13 10.97
N ASP A 138 -6.68 0.88 11.71
CA ASP A 138 -7.59 1.86 12.33
C ASP A 138 -8.19 2.81 11.29
N SER A 139 -7.46 3.07 10.21
CA SER A 139 -7.94 3.87 9.09
C SER A 139 -7.07 3.60 7.86
N TRP A 140 -7.67 3.61 6.68
CA TRP A 140 -6.93 3.52 5.44
C TRP A 140 -7.53 4.45 4.39
N GLY A 141 -6.76 4.70 3.34
CA GLY A 141 -7.19 5.56 2.25
C GLY A 141 -6.21 5.55 1.10
N TRP A 142 -6.48 6.41 0.13
CA TRP A 142 -5.61 6.57 -1.02
C TRP A 142 -5.61 8.00 -1.54
N HIS A 143 -4.53 8.36 -2.23
CA HIS A 143 -4.34 9.67 -2.83
C HIS A 143 -3.71 9.53 -4.22
N PRO A 144 -4.34 10.04 -5.30
CA PRO A 144 -3.70 10.11 -6.60
C PRO A 144 -2.56 11.12 -6.57
N LEU A 145 -1.43 10.79 -7.18
CA LEU A 145 -0.31 11.71 -7.37
C LEU A 145 -0.53 12.44 -8.71
N ALA A 146 -0.48 13.77 -8.68
CA ALA A 146 -0.62 14.62 -9.86
C ALA A 146 0.66 15.43 -10.11
N GLY A 147 0.89 15.84 -11.36
CA GLY A 147 2.04 16.66 -11.76
C GLY A 147 3.21 15.82 -12.28
N ARG A 148 4.44 16.08 -11.81
CA ARG A 148 5.65 15.36 -12.27
C ARG A 148 5.76 13.92 -11.76
N LEU A 149 4.96 13.55 -10.76
CA LEU A 149 4.90 12.21 -10.20
C LEU A 149 3.60 11.55 -10.64
N THR A 150 3.71 10.47 -11.40
CA THR A 150 2.57 9.63 -11.78
C THR A 150 2.27 8.57 -10.70
N GLY A 151 1.03 8.09 -10.71
CA GLY A 151 0.56 6.98 -9.90
C GLY A 151 -0.32 7.38 -8.71
N LYS A 152 -0.38 6.52 -7.71
CA LYS A 152 -1.17 6.72 -6.49
C LYS A 152 -0.40 6.26 -5.26
N VAL A 153 -0.83 6.73 -4.10
CA VAL A 153 -0.41 6.22 -2.81
C VAL A 153 -1.61 5.61 -2.12
N VAL A 154 -1.50 4.36 -1.70
CA VAL A 154 -2.47 3.71 -0.81
C VAL A 154 -1.82 3.59 0.56
N TRP A 155 -2.54 3.94 1.62
CA TRP A 155 -1.99 3.97 2.97
C TRP A 155 -2.94 3.35 3.99
N ALA A 156 -2.36 2.79 5.04
CA ALA A 156 -3.03 2.30 6.22
C ALA A 156 -2.38 2.90 7.47
N LEU A 157 -3.20 3.24 8.45
CA LEU A 157 -2.84 3.89 9.70
C LEU A 157 -3.18 2.96 10.85
N PHE A 158 -2.25 2.88 11.80
CA PHE A 158 -2.36 2.15 13.05
C PHE A 158 -2.14 3.13 14.20
N LEU A 159 -3.02 3.10 15.19
CA LEU A 159 -2.85 3.79 16.46
C LEU A 159 -1.88 2.98 17.32
N LEU A 160 -0.88 3.67 17.85
CA LEU A 160 0.04 3.10 18.83
C LEU A 160 -0.53 3.46 20.20
N HIS A 161 -1.01 2.45 20.92
CA HIS A 161 -1.35 2.58 22.34
C HIS A 161 -0.07 2.36 23.14
N GLU A 162 0.17 3.25 24.11
CA GLU A 162 1.26 3.10 25.10
C GLU A 162 1.06 1.86 25.96
#